data_AF-A0A7S4UEQ6-F1
#
_entry.id   AF-A0A7S4UEQ6-F1
#
_cell.length_a   1.000
_cell.length_b   1.000
_cell.length_c   1.000
_cell.angle_alpha   90.00
_cell.angle_beta   90.00
_cell.angle_gamma   90.00
#
_symmetry.space_group_name_H-M   'P 1'
#
loop_
_entity.id
_entity.type
_entity.pdbx_description
1 polymer ?
#
loop_
_entity_poly.entity_id
_entity_poly.type
_entity_poly.pdbx_seq_one_letter_code
_entity_poly.pdbx_strand_id
1 'polypeptide(L)'
;YLFIDRGLCTSYLASLFPSFSSSSSSSAQQQQHTLSMFFRPRSRFVVPEDVTFPLILIGPGTGIAPFIGFLQHRLRIKQTWEKKGEGKGKGEEKKLGKCLVFFGCRNREQDYLYKEELEQMEKEGVCEVVCAFSREQEEKVYVWHKMKEREAEVVKIVKGGGRIFVCGDGAKMAKDVERTFCDILQKNTENWEKEWEEMTSSGYYLAEVWS
;
A
#
# COMPACT_ATOMS: atom_id res chain seq x y z
N TYR A 1 -36.87 10.84 13.22
CA TYR A 1 -35.57 10.49 13.80
C TYR A 1 -34.78 9.68 12.79
N LEU A 2 -33.76 10.26 12.17
CA LEU A 2 -32.82 9.51 11.34
C LEU A 2 -31.87 8.77 12.29
N PHE A 3 -31.99 7.44 12.36
CA PHE A 3 -31.00 6.61 13.02
C PHE A 3 -29.70 6.71 12.21
N ILE A 4 -28.65 7.25 12.83
CA ILE A 4 -27.30 7.19 12.27
C ILE A 4 -26.73 5.87 12.72
N ASP A 5 -26.68 4.88 11.82
CA ASP A 5 -26.01 3.63 12.09
C ASP A 5 -24.50 3.89 12.25
N ARG A 6 -23.96 3.47 13.40
CA ARG A 6 -22.54 3.64 13.76
C ARG A 6 -21.89 2.27 13.92
N GLY A 7 -20.72 2.08 13.31
CA GLY A 7 -19.96 0.85 13.46
C GLY A 7 -19.47 0.67 14.90
N LEU A 8 -19.74 -0.49 15.50
CA LEU A 8 -19.45 -0.76 16.92
C LEU A 8 -17.97 -0.56 17.27
N CYS A 9 -17.07 -1.27 16.61
CA CYS A 9 -15.63 -1.21 16.90
C CYS A 9 -15.02 0.14 16.54
N THR A 10 -15.36 0.69 15.37
CA THR A 10 -14.79 1.95 14.88
C THR A 10 -15.23 3.12 15.75
N SER A 11 -16.50 3.18 16.16
CA SER A 11 -16.98 4.24 17.05
C SER A 11 -16.46 4.09 18.47
N TYR A 12 -16.30 2.86 18.96
CA TYR A 12 -15.63 2.62 20.25
C TYR A 12 -14.18 3.11 20.21
N LEU A 13 -13.38 2.70 19.21
CA LEU A 13 -12.00 3.15 19.08
C LEU A 13 -11.90 4.67 18.92
N ALA A 14 -12.75 5.29 18.11
CA ALA A 14 -12.78 6.76 17.97
C ALA A 14 -13.12 7.46 19.29
N SER A 15 -14.00 6.88 20.13
CA SER A 15 -14.37 7.43 21.43
C SER A 15 -13.25 7.38 22.47
N LEU A 16 -12.31 6.43 22.34
CA LEU A 16 -11.13 6.34 23.21
C LEU A 16 -10.06 7.37 22.84
N PHE A 17 -10.09 7.88 21.61
CA PHE A 17 -9.09 8.79 21.09
C PHE A 17 -9.72 10.06 20.48
N PRO A 18 -10.51 10.82 21.26
CA PRO A 18 -11.21 12.01 20.75
C PRO A 18 -10.23 13.08 20.25
N SER A 19 -9.01 13.13 20.81
CA SER A 19 -7.92 14.03 20.42
C SER A 19 -7.46 13.85 18.96
N PHE A 20 -7.67 12.69 18.34
CA PHE A 20 -7.42 12.51 16.90
C PHE A 20 -8.47 13.21 16.03
N SER A 21 -9.63 13.56 16.59
CA SER A 21 -10.73 14.24 15.89
C SER A 21 -10.73 15.75 16.09
N SER A 22 -9.98 16.26 17.07
CA SER A 22 -9.96 17.68 17.43
C SER A 22 -8.52 18.16 17.57
N SER A 23 -8.07 18.96 16.62
CA SER A 23 -6.76 19.66 16.57
C SER A 23 -6.66 20.72 17.68
N SER A 24 -6.69 20.29 18.94
CA SER A 24 -6.61 21.18 20.09
C SER A 24 -5.55 20.65 21.04
N SER A 25 -4.39 21.28 20.96
CA SER A 25 -3.34 21.26 21.96
C SER A 25 -3.90 21.80 23.27
N SER A 26 -4.34 20.90 24.13
CA SER A 26 -4.60 21.16 25.53
C SER A 26 -4.03 19.99 26.30
N SER A 27 -3.39 20.29 27.42
CA SER A 27 -2.78 19.38 28.38
C SER A 27 -3.81 18.38 28.93
N ALA A 28 -4.22 17.42 28.11
CA ALA A 28 -5.09 16.33 28.48
C ALA A 28 -4.26 15.32 29.26
N GLN A 29 -4.69 15.04 30.49
CA GLN A 29 -4.19 13.90 31.25
C GLN A 29 -4.20 12.68 30.34
N GLN A 30 -3.05 12.03 30.17
CA GLN A 30 -2.92 10.81 29.38
C GLN A 30 -3.77 9.71 30.03
N GLN A 31 -5.02 9.61 29.60
CA GLN A 31 -5.93 8.59 30.06
C GLN A 31 -5.51 7.26 29.43
N GLN A 32 -5.07 6.32 30.24
CA GLN A 32 -4.66 5.01 29.77
C GLN A 32 -5.90 4.17 29.46
N HIS A 33 -6.04 3.74 28.22
CA HIS A 33 -7.09 2.83 27.78
C HIS A 33 -6.50 1.44 27.55
N THR A 34 -7.18 0.41 28.06
CA THR A 34 -6.80 -1.00 27.81
C THR A 34 -7.72 -1.58 26.75
N LEU A 35 -7.14 -2.15 25.70
CA LEU A 35 -7.84 -2.81 24.60
C LEU A 35 -7.48 -4.30 24.57
N SER A 36 -8.48 -5.17 24.55
CA SER A 36 -8.27 -6.59 24.34
C SER A 36 -8.08 -6.85 22.84
N MET A 37 -6.94 -7.42 22.47
CA MET A 37 -6.60 -7.77 21.09
C MET A 37 -5.80 -9.06 21.04
N PHE A 38 -5.85 -9.75 19.90
CA PHE A 38 -5.06 -10.94 19.64
C PHE A 38 -4.60 -10.94 18.17
N PHE A 39 -3.46 -11.55 17.90
CA PHE A 39 -2.97 -11.71 16.53
C PHE A 39 -3.72 -12.84 15.84
N ARG A 40 -4.19 -12.60 14.61
CA ARG A 40 -4.68 -13.67 13.75
C ARG A 40 -3.47 -14.44 13.18
N PRO A 41 -3.28 -15.73 13.52
CA PRO A 41 -2.16 -16.49 13.00
C PRO A 41 -2.28 -16.74 11.48
N ARG A 42 -1.14 -16.78 10.78
CA ARG A 42 -0.96 -17.14 9.36
C ARG A 42 -1.60 -16.19 8.32
N SER A 43 -1.15 -14.94 8.25
CA SER A 43 -1.28 -14.17 7.00
C SER A 43 -0.18 -14.57 6.01
N ARG A 44 -0.53 -14.77 4.74
CA ARG A 44 0.43 -14.89 3.63
C ARG A 44 0.85 -13.52 3.10
N PHE A 45 0.21 -12.45 3.55
CA PHE A 45 0.43 -11.07 3.16
C PHE A 45 1.63 -10.49 3.92
N VAL A 46 2.82 -11.01 3.59
CA VAL A 46 4.08 -10.67 4.25
C VAL A 46 5.04 -10.11 3.21
N VAL A 47 5.79 -9.07 3.59
CA VAL A 47 6.86 -8.53 2.75
C VAL A 47 7.90 -9.63 2.47
N PRO A 48 8.40 -9.77 1.23
CA PRO A 48 9.48 -10.71 0.95
C PRO A 48 10.70 -10.46 1.84
N GLU A 49 11.33 -11.53 2.32
CA GLU A 49 12.56 -11.43 3.12
C GLU A 49 13.68 -10.73 2.34
N ASP A 50 13.78 -11.07 1.05
CA ASP A 50 14.66 -10.39 0.13
C ASP A 50 14.02 -9.10 -0.39
N VAL A 51 14.49 -7.98 0.16
CA VAL A 51 14.00 -6.63 -0.18
C VAL A 51 14.56 -6.08 -1.50
N THR A 52 15.40 -6.85 -2.20
CA THR A 52 15.88 -6.53 -3.56
C THR A 52 14.84 -6.85 -4.62
N PHE A 53 13.85 -7.72 -4.32
CA PHE A 53 12.74 -7.97 -5.23
C PHE A 53 11.90 -6.71 -5.43
N PRO A 54 11.47 -6.43 -6.68
CA PRO A 54 10.60 -5.30 -6.95
C PRO A 54 9.17 -5.58 -6.46
N LEU A 55 8.49 -4.53 -5.99
CA LEU A 55 7.16 -4.59 -5.40
C LEU A 55 6.20 -3.63 -6.10
N ILE A 56 4.94 -4.06 -6.25
CA ILE A 56 3.80 -3.19 -6.55
C ILE A 56 2.84 -3.29 -5.36
N LEU A 57 2.54 -2.17 -4.72
CA LEU A 57 1.63 -2.08 -3.57
C LEU A 57 0.42 -1.23 -3.95
N ILE A 58 -0.79 -1.79 -3.96
CA ILE A 58 -2.00 -1.08 -4.40
C ILE A 58 -2.99 -1.04 -3.24
N GLY A 59 -3.18 0.15 -2.67
CA GLY A 59 -3.94 0.30 -1.43
C GLY A 59 -4.58 1.67 -1.28
N PRO A 60 -5.69 1.97 -1.98
CA PRO A 60 -6.41 3.22 -1.79
C PRO A 60 -7.10 3.28 -0.41
N GLY A 61 -7.21 4.49 0.14
CA GLY A 61 -7.82 4.76 1.43
C GLY A 61 -7.14 3.94 2.54
N THR A 62 -7.94 3.29 3.39
CA THR A 62 -7.44 2.45 4.49
C THR A 62 -6.69 1.20 4.00
N GLY A 63 -6.74 0.87 2.71
CA GLY A 63 -5.92 -0.17 2.08
C GLY A 63 -4.41 0.10 2.16
N ILE A 64 -3.98 1.33 2.46
CA ILE A 64 -2.56 1.66 2.64
C ILE A 64 -1.97 1.07 3.92
N ALA A 65 -2.80 0.72 4.91
CA ALA A 65 -2.37 0.37 6.27
C ALA A 65 -1.27 -0.71 6.34
N PRO A 66 -1.39 -1.89 5.71
CA PRO A 66 -0.31 -2.88 5.75
C PRO A 66 0.94 -2.42 5.00
N PHE A 67 0.79 -1.59 3.97
CA PHE A 67 1.90 -1.11 3.17
C PHE A 67 2.77 -0.10 3.91
N ILE A 68 2.22 0.68 4.83
CA ILE A 68 3.04 1.48 5.75
C ILE A 68 4.02 0.59 6.53
N GLY A 69 3.56 -0.55 7.04
CA GLY A 69 4.44 -1.53 7.70
C GLY A 69 5.51 -2.10 6.76
N PHE A 70 5.15 -2.43 5.52
CA PHE A 70 6.11 -2.93 4.52
C PHE A 70 7.19 -1.89 4.21
N LEU A 71 6.80 -0.63 4.02
CA LEU A 71 7.71 0.46 3.71
C LEU A 71 8.61 0.80 4.91
N GLN A 72 8.07 0.80 6.13
CA GLN A 72 8.87 0.96 7.37
C GLN A 72 9.90 -0.16 7.52
N HIS A 73 9.53 -1.42 7.21
CA HIS A 73 10.47 -2.54 7.23
C HIS A 73 11.62 -2.34 6.23
N ARG A 74 11.29 -1.95 4.99
CA ARG A 74 12.29 -1.65 3.94
C ARG A 74 13.19 -0.48 4.32
N LEU A 75 12.61 0.59 4.88
CA LEU A 75 13.35 1.74 5.37
C LEU A 75 14.35 1.33 6.46
N ARG A 76 13.92 0.51 7.41
CA ARG A 76 14.79 0.03 8.49
C ARG A 76 15.98 -0.77 7.97
N ILE A 77 15.75 -1.66 6.99
CA ILE A 77 16.83 -2.44 6.37
C ILE A 77 17.82 -1.50 5.66
N LYS A 78 17.32 -0.55 4.87
CA LYS A 78 18.16 0.44 4.19
C LYS A 78 19.04 1.20 5.19
N GLN A 79 18.45 1.75 6.26
CA GLN A 79 19.19 2.46 7.30
C GLN A 79 20.24 1.58 7.97
N THR A 80 19.97 0.28 8.14
CA THR A 80 20.96 -0.67 8.65
C THR A 80 22.12 -0.88 7.67
N TRP A 81 21.87 -1.00 6.37
CA TRP A 81 22.94 -1.11 5.36
C TRP A 81 23.79 0.17 5.27
N GLU A 82 23.17 1.34 5.32
CA GLU A 82 23.87 2.63 5.30
C GLU A 82 24.78 2.77 6.52
N LYS A 83 24.30 2.43 7.72
CA LYS A 83 25.11 2.45 8.95
C LYS A 83 26.31 1.51 8.92
N LYS A 84 26.19 0.37 8.22
CA LYS A 84 27.27 -0.61 8.04
C LYS A 84 28.23 -0.25 6.92
N GLY A 85 27.97 0.83 6.16
CA GLY A 85 28.74 1.17 4.96
C GLY A 85 28.48 0.23 3.77
N GLU A 86 27.55 -0.71 3.88
CA GLU A 86 27.20 -1.68 2.83
C GLU A 86 26.41 -1.03 1.66
N GLY A 87 25.93 0.21 1.84
CA GLY A 87 25.27 1.01 0.81
C GLY A 87 26.20 1.94 0.02
N LYS A 88 27.50 2.03 0.37
CA LYS A 88 28.47 2.92 -0.31
C LYS A 88 29.88 2.31 -0.27
N GLY A 89 30.22 1.48 -1.25
CA GLY A 89 31.58 0.92 -1.38
C GLY A 89 31.75 0.02 -2.61
N LYS A 90 32.99 -0.15 -3.09
CA LYS A 90 33.45 -0.84 -4.33
C LYS A 90 33.11 -2.35 -4.45
N GLY A 91 32.12 -2.87 -3.73
CA GLY A 91 31.57 -4.23 -3.86
C GLY A 91 30.15 -4.22 -4.46
N GLU A 92 29.43 -5.34 -4.42
CA GLU A 92 28.00 -5.37 -4.80
C GLU A 92 27.19 -4.46 -3.85
N GLU A 93 26.79 -3.30 -4.36
CA GLU A 93 25.97 -2.32 -3.65
C GLU A 93 24.63 -2.95 -3.26
N LYS A 94 24.39 -3.12 -1.96
CA LYS A 94 23.08 -3.58 -1.48
C LYS A 94 22.06 -2.45 -1.63
N LYS A 95 21.16 -2.62 -2.59
CA LYS A 95 20.12 -1.66 -2.90
C LYS A 95 18.74 -2.27 -2.75
N LEU A 96 17.79 -1.47 -2.30
CA LEU A 96 16.38 -1.84 -2.31
C LEU A 96 15.88 -2.05 -3.74
N GLY A 97 15.07 -3.09 -3.94
CA GLY A 97 14.31 -3.29 -5.17
C GLY A 97 13.36 -2.12 -5.42
N LYS A 98 12.95 -1.91 -6.68
CA LYS A 98 11.94 -0.89 -7.01
C LYS A 98 10.64 -1.18 -6.24
N CYS A 99 10.07 -0.20 -5.53
CA CYS A 99 8.78 -0.35 -4.86
C CYS A 99 7.84 0.74 -5.38
N LEU A 100 6.82 0.34 -6.13
CA LEU A 100 5.83 1.24 -6.72
C LEU A 100 4.53 1.13 -5.93
N VAL A 101 4.09 2.24 -5.33
CA VAL A 101 2.90 2.31 -4.49
C VAL A 101 1.80 3.05 -5.25
N PHE A 102 0.68 2.41 -5.51
CA PHE A 102 -0.52 3.07 -6.01
C PHE A 102 -1.46 3.38 -4.83
N PHE A 103 -1.49 4.65 -4.45
CA PHE A 103 -2.37 5.16 -3.42
C PHE A 103 -3.52 5.95 -4.06
N GLY A 104 -4.68 5.95 -3.42
CA GLY A 104 -5.79 6.77 -3.89
C GLY A 104 -6.69 7.23 -2.75
N CYS A 105 -7.18 8.45 -2.85
CA CYS A 105 -8.13 9.05 -1.92
C CYS A 105 -9.09 9.98 -2.66
N ARG A 106 -9.91 10.74 -1.92
CA ARG A 106 -10.83 11.69 -2.55
C ARG A 106 -10.09 12.95 -2.95
N ASN A 107 -9.41 13.57 -1.99
CA ASN A 107 -8.70 14.84 -2.17
C ASN A 107 -7.39 14.80 -1.39
N ARG A 108 -6.31 15.32 -1.99
CA ARG A 108 -4.97 15.39 -1.41
C ARG A 108 -4.94 16.09 -0.05
N GLU A 109 -5.76 17.12 0.13
CA GLU A 109 -5.76 17.95 1.33
C GLU A 109 -6.79 17.50 2.39
N GLN A 110 -7.55 16.44 2.15
CA GLN A 110 -8.60 15.98 3.09
C GLN A 110 -8.34 14.59 3.65
N ASP A 111 -8.05 13.62 2.78
CA ASP A 111 -8.01 12.20 3.16
C ASP A 111 -6.80 11.46 2.59
N TYR A 112 -5.71 12.20 2.33
CA TYR A 112 -4.41 11.60 2.04
C TYR A 112 -3.77 11.07 3.34
N LEU A 113 -4.12 9.83 3.67
CA LEU A 113 -3.57 9.12 4.82
C LEU A 113 -2.05 8.95 4.70
N TYR A 114 -1.32 9.27 5.78
CA TYR A 114 0.14 9.14 5.87
C TYR A 114 0.93 9.96 4.84
N LYS A 115 0.40 11.12 4.42
CA LYS A 115 1.02 11.98 3.41
C LYS A 115 2.48 12.28 3.74
N GLU A 116 2.75 12.78 4.94
CA GLU A 116 4.09 13.18 5.37
C GLU A 116 5.05 11.99 5.43
N GLU A 117 4.60 10.86 5.97
CA GLU A 117 5.43 9.64 6.04
C GLU A 117 5.74 9.07 4.65
N LEU A 118 4.76 9.04 3.75
CA LEU A 118 4.94 8.58 2.38
C LEU A 118 5.90 9.48 1.61
N GLU A 119 5.72 10.80 1.68
CA GLU A 119 6.62 11.77 1.05
C GLU A 119 8.05 11.65 1.59
N GLN A 120 8.22 11.40 2.89
CA GLN A 120 9.53 11.15 3.49
C GLN A 120 10.16 9.86 2.97
N MET A 121 9.39 8.76 2.90
CA MET A 121 9.89 7.48 2.37
C MET A 121 10.24 7.55 0.88
N GLU A 122 9.55 8.37 0.09
CA GLU A 122 9.94 8.66 -1.30
C GLU A 122 11.25 9.44 -1.40
N LYS A 123 11.43 10.48 -0.57
CA LYS A 123 12.69 11.24 -0.49
C LYS A 123 13.86 10.34 -0.08
N GLU A 124 13.61 9.39 0.81
CA GLU A 124 14.57 8.36 1.20
C GLU A 124 14.69 7.22 0.17
N GLY A 125 14.02 7.28 -0.98
CA GLY A 125 14.14 6.29 -2.06
C GLY A 125 13.70 4.88 -1.66
N VAL A 126 12.81 4.77 -0.67
CA VAL A 126 12.25 3.48 -0.20
C VAL A 126 11.19 2.96 -1.16
N CYS A 127 10.42 3.90 -1.72
CA CYS A 127 9.35 3.69 -2.68
C CYS A 127 9.17 4.88 -3.62
N GLU A 128 8.31 4.71 -4.61
CA GLU A 128 7.71 5.77 -5.40
C GLU A 128 6.19 5.65 -5.27
N VAL A 129 5.51 6.76 -4.98
CA VAL A 129 4.07 6.80 -4.72
C VAL A 129 3.35 7.49 -5.88
N VAL A 130 2.43 6.75 -6.49
CA VAL A 130 1.56 7.21 -7.56
C VAL A 130 0.16 7.42 -6.99
N CYS A 131 -0.24 8.68 -6.89
CA CYS A 131 -1.52 9.04 -6.29
C CYS A 131 -2.65 9.15 -7.32
N ALA A 132 -3.84 8.69 -6.93
CA ALA A 132 -5.10 8.87 -7.63
C ALA A 132 -6.10 9.64 -6.76
N PHE A 133 -6.47 10.85 -7.18
CA PHE A 133 -7.44 11.68 -6.48
C PHE A 133 -8.79 11.64 -7.21
N SER A 134 -9.79 11.04 -6.56
CA SER A 134 -11.08 10.76 -7.20
C SER A 134 -12.03 11.95 -7.25
N ARG A 135 -11.72 13.06 -6.57
CA ARG A 135 -12.60 14.24 -6.45
C ARG A 135 -11.91 15.60 -6.69
N GLU A 136 -10.66 15.62 -7.13
CA GLU A 136 -9.93 16.88 -7.45
C GLU A 136 -10.28 17.46 -8.82
N GLN A 137 -10.91 16.66 -9.68
CA GLN A 137 -11.33 17.05 -11.02
C GLN A 137 -12.67 16.38 -11.37
N GLU A 138 -13.28 16.83 -12.48
CA GLU A 138 -14.57 16.32 -12.96
C GLU A 138 -14.52 14.81 -13.25
N GLU A 139 -13.45 14.37 -13.91
CA GLU A 139 -13.22 12.97 -14.23
C GLU A 139 -12.66 12.19 -13.02
N LYS A 140 -13.29 11.06 -12.68
CA LYS A 140 -12.86 10.28 -11.51
C LYS A 140 -11.59 9.50 -11.83
N VAL A 141 -10.52 9.82 -11.10
CA VAL A 141 -9.23 9.12 -11.23
C VAL A 141 -9.05 8.14 -10.08
N TYR A 142 -8.80 6.88 -10.42
CA TYR A 142 -8.62 5.77 -9.50
C TYR A 142 -7.26 5.09 -9.69
N VAL A 143 -6.86 4.24 -8.73
CA VAL A 143 -5.55 3.58 -8.74
C VAL A 143 -5.30 2.75 -10.00
N TRP A 144 -6.32 2.09 -10.54
CA TRP A 144 -6.18 1.32 -11.78
C TRP A 144 -6.02 2.21 -13.03
N HIS A 145 -6.55 3.44 -13.04
CA HIS A 145 -6.24 4.41 -14.11
C HIS A 145 -4.74 4.75 -14.07
N LYS A 146 -4.20 4.98 -12.86
CA LYS A 146 -2.77 5.21 -12.66
C LYS A 146 -1.89 4.00 -13.00
N MET A 147 -2.38 2.78 -12.77
CA MET A 147 -1.68 1.58 -13.22
C MET A 147 -1.57 1.53 -14.75
N LYS A 148 -2.63 1.91 -15.48
CA LYS A 148 -2.61 1.99 -16.96
C LYS A 148 -1.65 3.08 -17.44
N GLU A 149 -1.61 4.24 -16.78
CA GLU A 149 -0.62 5.30 -17.09
C GLU A 149 0.83 4.83 -16.88
N ARG A 150 1.06 3.93 -15.91
CA ARG A 150 2.37 3.37 -15.56
C ARG A 150 2.58 1.95 -16.09
N GLU A 151 1.87 1.57 -17.16
CA GLU A 151 1.84 0.21 -17.71
C GLU A 151 3.25 -0.36 -17.96
N ALA A 152 4.15 0.43 -18.56
CA ALA A 152 5.51 -0.03 -18.86
C ALA A 152 6.31 -0.45 -17.60
N GLU A 153 6.11 0.24 -16.48
CA GLU A 153 6.77 -0.10 -15.22
C GLU A 153 6.11 -1.28 -14.54
N VAL A 154 4.78 -1.36 -14.59
CA VAL A 154 4.02 -2.53 -14.11
C VAL A 154 4.53 -3.79 -14.81
N VAL A 155 4.59 -3.78 -16.14
CA VAL A 155 5.09 -4.90 -16.95
C VAL A 155 6.54 -5.23 -16.61
N LYS A 156 7.40 -4.23 -16.46
CA LYS A 156 8.81 -4.44 -16.10
C LYS A 156 8.96 -5.13 -14.74
N ILE A 157 8.15 -4.74 -13.75
CA ILE A 157 8.18 -5.36 -12.42
C ILE A 157 7.66 -6.79 -12.49
N VAL A 158 6.56 -7.04 -13.19
CA VAL A 158 6.01 -8.40 -13.36
C VAL A 158 7.02 -9.32 -14.04
N LYS A 159 7.56 -8.94 -15.20
CA LYS A 159 8.57 -9.72 -15.93
C LYS A 159 9.88 -9.90 -15.15
N GLY A 160 10.16 -9.02 -14.19
CA GLY A 160 11.28 -9.13 -13.25
C GLY A 160 11.03 -10.05 -12.06
N GLY A 161 9.90 -10.78 -12.02
CA GLY A 161 9.53 -11.64 -10.89
C GLY A 161 9.10 -10.86 -9.65
N GLY A 162 8.63 -9.62 -9.83
CA GLY A 162 8.17 -8.77 -8.75
C GLY A 162 6.90 -9.28 -8.09
N ARG A 163 6.65 -8.82 -6.86
CA ARG A 163 5.45 -9.19 -6.10
C ARG A 163 4.45 -8.05 -6.04
N ILE A 164 3.19 -8.41 -6.20
CA ILE A 164 2.05 -7.51 -6.26
C ILE A 164 1.19 -7.77 -5.04
N PHE A 165 0.89 -6.69 -4.32
CA PHE A 165 0.03 -6.73 -3.17
C PHE A 165 -1.13 -5.75 -3.35
N VAL A 166 -2.36 -6.23 -3.12
CA VAL A 166 -3.59 -5.43 -3.22
C VAL A 166 -4.30 -5.44 -1.88
N CYS A 167 -4.71 -4.27 -1.40
CA CYS A 167 -5.38 -4.16 -0.12
C CYS A 167 -6.48 -3.09 -0.14
N GLY A 168 -7.60 -3.34 0.53
CA GLY A 168 -8.72 -2.40 0.62
C GLY A 168 -10.07 -3.00 0.25
N ASP A 169 -10.88 -2.23 -0.49
CA ASP A 169 -12.24 -2.62 -0.90
C ASP A 169 -12.24 -3.84 -1.85
N GLY A 170 -12.82 -4.95 -1.37
CA GLY A 170 -12.97 -6.18 -2.15
C GLY A 170 -14.17 -6.19 -3.09
N ALA A 171 -15.13 -5.29 -2.89
CA ALA A 171 -16.38 -5.31 -3.65
C ALA A 171 -16.19 -4.74 -5.07
N LYS A 172 -15.46 -3.62 -5.18
CA LYS A 172 -15.23 -2.91 -6.45
C LYS A 172 -13.74 -2.80 -6.77
N MET A 173 -12.96 -2.18 -5.88
CA MET A 173 -11.57 -1.81 -6.16
C MET A 173 -10.71 -3.02 -6.57
N ALA A 174 -10.79 -4.12 -5.82
CA ALA A 174 -10.01 -5.32 -6.12
C ALA A 174 -10.28 -5.89 -7.51
N LYS A 175 -11.54 -5.88 -7.95
CA LYS A 175 -11.95 -6.40 -9.27
C LYS A 175 -11.46 -5.52 -10.41
N ASP A 176 -11.52 -4.20 -10.25
CA ASP A 176 -11.03 -3.25 -11.26
C ASP A 176 -9.50 -3.28 -11.39
N VAL A 177 -8.80 -3.49 -10.26
CA VAL A 177 -7.35 -3.71 -10.24
C VAL A 177 -6.98 -5.02 -10.94
N GLU A 178 -7.65 -6.12 -10.60
CA GLU A 178 -7.43 -7.43 -11.24
C GLU A 178 -7.67 -7.35 -12.75
N ARG A 179 -8.81 -6.81 -13.18
CA ARG A 179 -9.11 -6.61 -14.60
C ARG A 179 -8.04 -5.80 -15.30
N THR A 180 -7.55 -4.74 -14.65
CA THR A 180 -6.49 -3.89 -15.20
C THR A 180 -5.16 -4.63 -15.33
N PHE A 181 -4.82 -5.51 -14.40
CA PHE A 181 -3.65 -6.39 -14.55
C PHE A 181 -3.83 -7.33 -15.75
N CYS A 182 -4.97 -7.99 -15.88
CA CYS A 182 -5.26 -8.86 -17.02
C CYS A 182 -5.15 -8.09 -18.35
N ASP A 183 -5.75 -6.89 -18.44
CA ASP A 183 -5.65 -6.01 -19.62
C ASP A 183 -4.18 -5.70 -19.96
N ILE A 184 -3.35 -5.41 -18.95
CA ILE A 184 -1.92 -5.09 -19.12
C ILE A 184 -1.16 -6.34 -19.59
N LEU A 185 -1.37 -7.49 -18.97
CA LEU A 185 -0.69 -8.74 -19.35
C LEU A 185 -1.08 -9.16 -20.77
N GLN A 186 -2.37 -9.11 -21.11
CA GLN A 186 -2.87 -9.46 -22.44
C GLN A 186 -2.22 -8.66 -23.55
N LYS A 187 -1.92 -7.38 -23.32
CA LYS A 187 -1.23 -6.53 -24.30
C LYS A 187 0.27 -6.83 -24.43
N ASN A 188 0.89 -7.39 -23.40
CA ASN A 188 2.35 -7.44 -23.27
C ASN A 188 2.95 -8.86 -23.23
N THR A 189 2.10 -9.90 -23.19
CA THR A 189 2.49 -11.31 -23.18
C THR A 189 1.49 -12.14 -24.00
N GLU A 190 1.98 -13.03 -24.87
CA GLU A 190 1.12 -13.93 -25.67
C GLU A 190 0.35 -14.95 -24.82
N ASN A 191 1.00 -15.54 -23.81
CA ASN A 191 0.41 -16.52 -22.89
C ASN A 191 -0.04 -15.91 -21.55
N TRP A 192 -0.64 -14.72 -21.61
CA TRP A 192 -0.98 -13.94 -20.41
C TRP A 192 -1.90 -14.67 -19.42
N GLU A 193 -2.81 -15.53 -19.89
CA GLU A 193 -3.72 -16.30 -19.02
C GLU A 193 -2.94 -17.25 -18.09
N LYS A 194 -1.93 -17.94 -18.65
CA LYS A 194 -1.06 -18.83 -17.90
C LYS A 194 -0.18 -18.06 -16.93
N GLU A 195 0.38 -16.92 -17.36
CA GLU A 195 1.17 -16.04 -16.49
C GLU A 195 0.32 -15.54 -15.31
N TRP A 196 -0.93 -15.14 -15.56
CA TRP A 196 -1.87 -14.74 -14.50
C TRP A 196 -2.20 -15.87 -13.52
N GLU A 197 -2.44 -17.09 -14.03
CA GLU A 197 -2.66 -18.28 -13.19
C GLU A 197 -1.44 -18.61 -12.33
N GLU A 198 -0.24 -18.56 -12.90
CA GLU A 198 1.02 -18.76 -12.17
C GLU A 198 1.23 -17.68 -11.10
N MET A 199 0.94 -16.41 -11.40
CA MET A 199 1.08 -15.30 -10.46
C MET A 199 0.16 -15.45 -9.25
N THR A 200 -1.10 -15.82 -9.48
CA THR A 200 -2.12 -15.97 -8.43
C THR A 200 -1.93 -17.25 -7.61
N SER A 201 -1.46 -18.34 -8.23
CA SER A 201 -1.20 -19.62 -7.54
C SER A 201 0.13 -19.64 -6.77
N SER A 202 1.16 -18.96 -7.27
CA SER A 202 2.53 -19.00 -6.70
C SER A 202 2.80 -17.89 -5.67
N GLY A 203 1.80 -17.05 -5.37
CA GLY A 203 1.92 -15.98 -4.38
C GLY A 203 2.70 -14.74 -4.86
N TYR A 204 2.85 -14.56 -6.18
CA TYR A 204 3.35 -13.30 -6.75
C TYR A 204 2.27 -12.23 -6.72
N TYR A 205 0.99 -12.60 -6.82
CA TYR A 205 -0.13 -11.71 -6.60
C TYR A 205 -0.87 -12.11 -5.31
N LEU A 206 -0.96 -11.18 -4.36
CA LEU A 206 -1.65 -11.39 -3.08
C LEU A 206 -2.63 -10.25 -2.81
N ALA A 207 -3.86 -10.61 -2.47
CA ALA A 207 -4.90 -9.64 -2.12
C ALA A 207 -5.42 -9.88 -0.70
N GLU A 208 -5.40 -8.83 0.14
CA GLU A 208 -6.10 -8.79 1.43
C GLU A 208 -7.18 -7.71 1.39
N VAL A 209 -8.41 -8.13 1.16
CA VAL A 209 -9.55 -7.23 0.88
C VAL A 209 -10.73 -7.51 1.80
N TRP A 210 -11.55 -6.49 2.05
CA TRP A 210 -12.72 -6.55 2.91
C TRP A 210 -13.92 -5.81 2.31
N SER A 211 -15.09 -6.00 2.93
CA SER A 211 -16.38 -5.40 2.55
C SER A 211 -17.05 -4.75 3.75
#